data_AF-A0A024U674-F1
#
_entry.id   AF-A0A024U674-F1
#
_cell.length_a   1.000
_cell.length_b   1.000
_cell.length_c   1.000
_cell.angle_alpha   90.00
_cell.angle_beta   90.00
_cell.angle_gamma   90.00
#
_symmetry.space_group_name_H-M   'P 1'
#
loop_
_entity.id
_entity.type
_entity.pdbx_description
1 polymer ?
#
loop_
_entity_poly.entity_id
_entity_poly.type
_entity_poly.pdbx_seq_one_letter_code
_entity_poly.pdbx_strand_id
1 'polypeptide(L)'
;MSVPQAEFDASVMRTKYVATIQANFPGKFNGSPSSNAAAFTKAFSDQMATGFKTLRAMLDPHGPDCGYTKLNVPAKPIPTDGKVVWQNPDTGEGFVPSHTGPCEIWLDNTRVFQNENCAANFPEKPAAQLPVDFSSCIGSCTIRFYWLALHEDLWQVYKNCAPLVGLAASPTVVPSKPTPPTPTMSLPPFDDLDCDP
;
A
#
# COMPACT_ATOMS: atom_id res chain seq x y z
N MET A 1 -11.31 -0.28 -3.50
CA MET A 1 -10.49 -1.13 -2.60
C MET A 1 -11.36 -1.64 -1.47
N SER A 2 -11.48 -2.95 -1.31
CA SER A 2 -12.37 -3.59 -0.32
C SER A 2 -11.64 -4.01 0.95
N VAL A 3 -10.33 -4.31 0.88
CA VAL A 3 -9.48 -4.55 2.05
C VAL A 3 -8.12 -3.87 1.86
N PRO A 4 -7.67 -3.02 2.81
CA PRO A 4 -8.47 -2.37 3.84
C PRO A 4 -9.66 -1.63 3.23
N GLN A 5 -10.82 -1.65 3.91
CA GLN A 5 -12.05 -1.12 3.34
C GLN A 5 -11.99 0.41 3.22
N ALA A 6 -11.90 0.91 1.98
CA ALA A 6 -11.99 2.33 1.71
C ALA A 6 -13.44 2.82 1.91
N GLU A 7 -13.60 3.97 2.54
CA GLU A 7 -14.90 4.62 2.68
C GLU A 7 -15.08 5.65 1.58
N PHE A 8 -16.23 5.62 0.91
CA PHE A 8 -16.51 6.46 -0.26
C PHE A 8 -17.44 7.62 0.07
N ASP A 9 -17.41 8.64 -0.79
CA ASP A 9 -18.52 9.58 -0.91
C ASP A 9 -19.80 8.83 -1.28
N ALA A 10 -20.86 9.01 -0.49
CA ALA A 10 -22.14 8.34 -0.70
C ALA A 10 -22.88 8.86 -1.94
N SER A 11 -22.51 10.03 -2.46
CA SER A 11 -23.11 10.64 -3.64
C SER A 11 -22.49 10.19 -4.97
N VAL A 12 -21.42 9.39 -4.93
CA VAL A 12 -20.67 8.98 -6.12
C VAL A 12 -20.67 7.46 -6.26
N MET A 13 -20.78 6.96 -7.49
CA MET A 13 -20.50 5.55 -7.77
C MET A 13 -19.08 5.22 -7.30
N ARG A 14 -18.98 4.28 -6.34
CA ARG A 14 -17.75 4.00 -5.58
C ARG A 14 -16.61 3.52 -6.47
N THR A 15 -16.93 3.01 -7.64
CA THR A 15 -15.95 2.38 -8.55
C THR A 15 -15.76 3.09 -9.87
N LYS A 16 -16.32 4.29 -10.01
CA LYS A 16 -16.05 5.12 -11.16
C LYS A 16 -14.58 5.55 -11.15
N TYR A 17 -13.95 5.53 -12.32
CA TYR A 17 -12.67 6.20 -12.51
C TYR A 17 -12.79 7.69 -12.16
N VAL A 18 -11.68 8.30 -11.76
CA VAL A 18 -11.66 9.66 -11.20
C VAL A 18 -11.24 10.71 -12.21
N ALA A 19 -10.64 10.27 -13.31
CA ALA A 19 -10.29 11.08 -14.47
C ALA A 19 -10.12 10.16 -15.69
N THR A 20 -10.15 10.77 -16.87
CA THR A 20 -9.59 10.18 -18.08
C THR A 20 -8.36 10.98 -18.53
N ILE A 21 -7.38 10.30 -19.10
CA ILE A 21 -6.17 10.92 -19.64
C ILE A 21 -5.86 10.37 -21.03
N GLN A 22 -5.33 11.22 -21.90
CA GLN A 22 -4.84 10.79 -23.20
C GLN A 22 -3.42 10.25 -23.10
N ALA A 23 -3.09 9.32 -24.00
CA ALA A 23 -1.71 8.89 -24.18
C ALA A 23 -0.81 10.08 -24.53
N ASN A 24 0.18 10.35 -23.69
CA ASN A 24 1.22 11.37 -23.95
C ASN A 24 2.60 10.73 -24.18
N PHE A 25 2.60 9.49 -24.66
CA PHE A 25 3.79 8.70 -24.92
C PHE A 25 3.92 8.41 -26.41
N PRO A 26 5.14 8.27 -26.95
CA PRO A 26 5.31 7.72 -28.28
C PRO A 26 4.85 6.25 -28.30
N GLY A 27 3.97 5.89 -29.23
CA GLY A 27 3.46 4.53 -29.36
C GLY A 27 2.05 4.46 -29.93
N LYS A 28 1.58 3.22 -30.12
CA LYS A 28 0.20 2.93 -30.53
C LYS A 28 -0.55 2.33 -29.34
N PHE A 29 -1.66 2.96 -28.96
CA PHE A 29 -2.45 2.61 -27.77
C PHE A 29 -3.94 2.34 -28.06
N ASN A 30 -4.28 2.08 -29.32
CA ASN A 30 -5.64 1.74 -29.77
C ASN A 30 -5.74 0.29 -30.28
N GLY A 31 -4.91 -0.59 -29.73
CA GLY A 31 -4.93 -2.03 -29.99
C GLY A 31 -5.80 -2.80 -28.99
N SER A 32 -5.53 -4.11 -28.85
CA SER A 32 -6.13 -4.89 -27.77
C SER A 32 -5.69 -4.36 -26.40
N PRO A 33 -6.46 -4.56 -25.32
CA PRO A 33 -6.05 -4.12 -23.99
C PRO A 33 -4.64 -4.61 -23.62
N SER A 34 -4.36 -5.90 -23.82
CA SER A 34 -3.03 -6.48 -23.58
C SER A 34 -1.91 -5.80 -24.37
N SER A 35 -2.15 -5.44 -25.64
CA SER A 35 -1.18 -4.75 -26.48
C SER A 35 -0.95 -3.32 -26.01
N ASN A 36 -2.01 -2.62 -25.59
CA ASN A 36 -1.90 -1.26 -25.05
C ASN A 36 -1.11 -1.24 -23.74
N ALA A 37 -1.35 -2.22 -22.85
CA ALA A 37 -0.58 -2.37 -21.62
C ALA A 37 0.90 -2.63 -21.90
N ALA A 38 1.22 -3.54 -22.83
CA ALA A 38 2.61 -3.79 -23.23
C ALA A 38 3.28 -2.56 -23.84
N ALA A 39 2.58 -1.83 -24.72
CA ALA A 39 3.06 -0.59 -25.31
C ALA A 39 3.30 0.49 -24.25
N PHE A 40 2.39 0.63 -23.27
CA PHE A 40 2.54 1.56 -22.17
C PHE A 40 3.76 1.22 -21.32
N THR A 41 3.88 -0.04 -20.88
CA THR A 41 5.01 -0.50 -20.08
C THR A 41 6.34 -0.16 -20.74
N LYS A 42 6.45 -0.45 -22.05
CA LYS A 42 7.65 -0.12 -22.80
C LYS A 42 7.91 1.39 -22.82
N ALA A 43 6.92 2.20 -23.21
CA ALA A 43 7.10 3.64 -23.34
C ALA A 43 7.34 4.34 -21.98
N PHE A 44 6.69 3.86 -20.92
CA PHE A 44 6.87 4.36 -19.56
C PHE A 44 8.29 4.07 -19.04
N SER A 45 8.79 2.85 -19.29
CA SER A 45 10.17 2.46 -18.96
C SER A 45 11.20 3.30 -19.73
N ASP A 46 11.00 3.48 -21.04
CA ASP A 46 11.89 4.27 -21.90
C ASP A 46 11.98 5.75 -21.44
N GLN A 47 10.94 6.27 -20.79
CA GLN A 47 10.89 7.65 -20.30
C GLN A 47 11.29 7.85 -18.84
N MET A 48 11.68 6.80 -18.08
CA MET A 48 11.98 6.96 -16.65
C MET A 48 13.11 7.96 -16.33
N ALA A 49 14.01 8.23 -17.28
CA ALA A 49 15.11 9.19 -17.12
C ALA A 49 14.67 10.66 -17.23
N THR A 50 13.64 10.95 -18.04
CA THR A 50 13.21 12.32 -18.39
C THR A 50 11.75 12.61 -18.07
N GLY A 51 10.98 11.60 -17.67
CA GLY A 51 9.55 11.65 -17.39
C GLY A 51 9.21 11.15 -15.99
N PHE A 52 8.03 10.55 -15.85
CA PHE A 52 7.55 10.06 -14.56
C PHE A 52 8.29 8.81 -14.12
N LYS A 53 8.76 8.81 -12.86
CA LYS A 53 9.46 7.65 -12.27
C LYS A 53 8.51 6.58 -11.72
N THR A 54 7.27 6.95 -11.41
CA THR A 54 6.27 6.09 -10.78
C THR A 54 4.89 6.35 -11.36
N LEU A 55 4.02 5.34 -11.32
CA LEU A 55 2.64 5.50 -11.76
C LEU A 55 1.94 6.57 -10.90
N ARG A 56 2.19 6.58 -9.59
CA ARG A 56 1.70 7.65 -8.70
C ARG A 56 2.06 9.05 -9.22
N ALA A 57 3.33 9.30 -9.56
CA ALA A 57 3.75 10.63 -10.03
C ALA A 57 3.04 11.04 -11.33
N MET A 58 2.77 10.07 -12.22
CA MET A 58 2.02 10.29 -13.45
C MET A 58 0.54 10.58 -13.16
N LEU A 59 -0.07 9.90 -12.19
CA LEU A 59 -1.52 9.97 -11.95
C LEU A 59 -1.92 11.04 -10.95
N ASP A 60 -1.08 11.44 -10.00
CA ASP A 60 -1.38 12.43 -8.95
C ASP A 60 -2.00 13.73 -9.50
N PRO A 61 -1.56 14.31 -10.64
CA PRO A 61 -2.17 15.51 -11.22
C PRO A 61 -3.61 15.34 -11.74
N HIS A 62 -4.14 14.11 -11.86
CA HIS A 62 -5.40 13.82 -12.53
C HIS A 62 -6.51 13.37 -11.57
N GLY A 63 -7.56 14.17 -11.45
CA GLY A 63 -8.66 13.92 -10.52
C GLY A 63 -8.27 14.14 -9.05
N PRO A 64 -9.19 13.92 -8.09
CA PRO A 64 -8.90 14.12 -6.67
C PRO A 64 -7.80 13.19 -6.16
N ASP A 65 -7.03 13.66 -5.18
CA ASP A 65 -5.87 12.95 -4.61
C ASP A 65 -6.21 11.52 -4.14
N CYS A 66 -7.32 11.37 -3.42
CA CYS A 66 -7.84 10.08 -2.97
C CYS A 66 -9.04 9.58 -3.77
N GLY A 67 -9.18 10.07 -5.00
CA GLY A 67 -10.37 9.82 -5.80
C GLY A 67 -11.64 10.19 -5.04
N TYR A 68 -12.62 9.28 -4.97
CA TYR A 68 -13.86 9.49 -4.23
C TYR A 68 -13.86 8.87 -2.83
N THR A 69 -12.68 8.52 -2.30
CA THR A 69 -12.54 7.95 -0.95
C THR A 69 -12.22 9.01 0.09
N LYS A 70 -12.57 8.73 1.35
CA LYS A 70 -12.41 9.65 2.48
C LYS A 70 -11.24 9.24 3.37
N LEU A 71 -10.49 10.24 3.83
CA LEU A 71 -9.43 10.05 4.84
C LEU A 71 -9.86 10.47 6.25
N ASN A 72 -10.84 11.37 6.38
CA ASN A 72 -11.37 11.76 7.69
C ASN A 72 -12.46 10.77 8.14
N VAL A 73 -12.06 9.52 8.33
CA VAL A 73 -12.89 8.38 8.75
C VAL A 73 -12.08 7.50 9.72
N PRO A 74 -12.71 6.63 10.52
CA PRO A 74 -11.98 5.72 11.39
C PRO A 74 -10.95 4.88 10.62
N ALA A 75 -9.71 4.86 11.12
CA ALA A 75 -8.61 4.11 10.55
C ALA A 75 -8.90 2.60 10.54
N LYS A 76 -8.47 1.92 9.47
CA LYS A 76 -8.67 0.47 9.28
C LYS A 76 -7.45 -0.30 9.78
N PRO A 77 -7.63 -1.51 10.33
CA PRO A 77 -6.49 -2.36 10.70
C PRO A 77 -5.71 -2.80 9.45
N ILE A 78 -4.41 -3.06 9.61
CA ILE A 78 -3.60 -3.76 8.61
C ILE A 78 -4.14 -5.19 8.44
N PRO A 79 -4.32 -5.69 7.20
CA PRO A 79 -4.75 -7.08 6.96
C PRO A 79 -3.70 -8.07 7.47
N THR A 80 -4.13 -9.07 8.24
CA THR A 80 -3.22 -10.04 8.88
C THR A 80 -2.54 -10.99 7.92
N ASP A 81 -3.10 -11.16 6.72
CA ASP A 81 -2.55 -11.96 5.63
C ASP A 81 -1.63 -11.17 4.69
N GLY A 82 -1.41 -9.87 4.97
CA GLY A 82 -0.57 -9.00 4.16
C GLY A 82 -1.13 -8.71 2.77
N LYS A 83 -2.44 -8.84 2.56
CA LYS A 83 -3.06 -8.64 1.25
C LYS A 83 -3.98 -7.43 1.19
N VAL A 84 -3.81 -6.64 0.15
CA VAL A 84 -4.82 -5.67 -0.29
C VAL A 84 -5.79 -6.38 -1.22
N VAL A 85 -7.09 -6.25 -0.96
CA VAL A 85 -8.14 -6.79 -1.81
C VAL A 85 -8.72 -5.68 -2.66
N TRP A 86 -8.56 -5.82 -3.97
CA TRP A 86 -9.28 -5.03 -4.95
C TRP A 86 -10.54 -5.76 -5.38
N GLN A 87 -11.67 -5.21 -4.97
CA GLN A 87 -12.98 -5.60 -5.43
C GLN A 87 -13.85 -4.37 -5.56
N ASN A 88 -14.67 -4.34 -6.60
CA ASN A 88 -15.71 -3.37 -6.79
C ASN A 88 -16.84 -3.64 -5.78
N PRO A 89 -17.09 -2.77 -4.79
CA PRO A 89 -18.17 -2.99 -3.82
C PRO A 89 -19.59 -2.87 -4.41
N ASP A 90 -19.74 -2.34 -5.63
CA ASP A 90 -21.03 -2.21 -6.32
C ASP A 90 -21.33 -3.43 -7.21
N THR A 91 -20.34 -3.91 -7.96
CA THR A 91 -20.51 -5.05 -8.91
C THR A 91 -19.97 -6.38 -8.38
N GLY A 92 -19.19 -6.36 -7.29
CA GLY A 92 -18.55 -7.54 -6.72
C GLY A 92 -17.36 -8.06 -7.52
N GLU A 93 -16.86 -7.32 -8.52
CA GLU A 93 -15.81 -7.78 -9.43
C GLU A 93 -14.42 -7.28 -9.04
N GLY A 94 -13.39 -8.11 -9.22
CA GLY A 94 -11.99 -7.72 -9.10
C GLY A 94 -11.52 -6.89 -10.30
N PHE A 95 -10.30 -7.10 -10.75
CA PHE A 95 -9.88 -6.52 -12.02
C PHE A 95 -10.66 -7.15 -13.17
N VAL A 96 -11.32 -6.33 -13.97
CA VAL A 96 -11.99 -6.80 -15.20
C VAL A 96 -10.90 -7.09 -16.24
N PRO A 97 -10.88 -8.26 -16.91
CA PRO A 97 -9.80 -8.63 -17.84
C PRO A 97 -9.60 -7.67 -19.01
N SER A 98 -10.64 -6.93 -19.40
CA SER A 98 -10.52 -5.89 -20.42
C SER A 98 -9.75 -4.67 -19.94
N HIS A 99 -9.70 -4.38 -18.63
CA HIS A 99 -9.08 -3.16 -18.08
C HIS A 99 -7.59 -3.36 -17.77
N THR A 100 -6.84 -3.92 -18.70
CA THR A 100 -5.40 -4.14 -18.52
C THR A 100 -4.63 -2.83 -18.31
N GLY A 101 -3.60 -2.89 -17.48
CA GLY A 101 -2.67 -1.79 -17.25
C GLY A 101 -2.07 -1.81 -15.84
N PRO A 102 -1.15 -0.88 -15.57
CA PRO A 102 -0.31 -0.91 -14.39
C PRO A 102 -1.08 -0.52 -13.13
N CYS A 103 -0.67 -1.03 -11.99
CA CYS A 103 -1.13 -0.56 -10.69
C CYS A 103 0.01 -0.46 -9.67
N GLU A 104 -0.16 0.43 -8.70
CA GLU A 104 0.78 0.65 -7.59
C GLU A 104 0.01 0.77 -6.26
N ILE A 105 0.67 0.35 -5.17
CA ILE A 105 0.21 0.61 -3.81
C ILE A 105 1.31 1.31 -3.04
N TRP A 106 0.90 2.32 -2.29
CA TRP A 106 1.77 3.14 -1.46
C TRP A 106 1.26 3.17 -0.03
N LEU A 107 2.19 3.16 0.92
CA LEU A 107 1.96 3.56 2.30
C LEU A 107 2.68 4.89 2.50
N ASP A 108 1.90 5.95 2.69
CA ASP A 108 2.39 7.34 2.70
C ASP A 108 3.28 7.66 1.50
N ASN A 109 4.60 7.70 1.69
CA ASN A 109 5.60 8.02 0.67
C ASN A 109 6.43 6.80 0.23
N THR A 110 6.09 5.60 0.71
CA THR A 110 6.79 4.36 0.38
C THR A 110 5.95 3.55 -0.60
N ARG A 111 6.51 3.23 -1.77
CA ARG A 111 5.88 2.29 -2.70
C ARG A 111 6.09 0.88 -2.20
N VAL A 112 5.01 0.18 -1.92
CA VAL A 112 5.03 -1.17 -1.31
C VAL A 112 4.55 -2.25 -2.27
N PHE A 113 3.99 -1.85 -3.42
CA PHE A 113 3.62 -2.75 -4.50
C PHE A 113 3.66 -2.02 -5.85
N GLN A 114 4.06 -2.74 -6.89
CA GLN A 114 3.92 -2.31 -8.28
C GLN A 114 3.71 -3.54 -9.18
N ASN A 115 2.92 -3.38 -10.23
CA ASN A 115 2.83 -4.36 -11.30
C ASN A 115 2.42 -3.69 -12.61
N GLU A 116 2.95 -4.17 -13.73
CA GLU A 116 2.75 -3.59 -15.06
C GLU A 116 1.37 -3.90 -15.66
N ASN A 117 0.72 -4.97 -15.21
CA ASN A 117 -0.61 -5.36 -15.67
C ASN A 117 -1.38 -6.14 -14.60
N CYS A 118 -2.05 -5.42 -13.70
CA CYS A 118 -2.70 -6.04 -12.55
C CYS A 118 -3.91 -6.91 -12.94
N ALA A 119 -4.64 -6.54 -13.99
CA ALA A 119 -5.77 -7.32 -14.47
C ALA A 119 -5.36 -8.69 -15.06
N ALA A 120 -4.15 -8.78 -15.64
CA ALA A 120 -3.62 -10.04 -16.14
C ALA A 120 -2.97 -10.89 -15.04
N ASN A 121 -2.22 -10.26 -14.14
CA ASN A 121 -1.39 -10.97 -13.16
C ASN A 121 -2.14 -11.32 -11.86
N PHE A 122 -3.27 -10.68 -11.59
CA PHE A 122 -4.13 -10.96 -10.44
C PHE A 122 -5.58 -11.19 -10.90
N PRO A 123 -5.84 -12.25 -11.70
CA PRO A 123 -7.13 -12.50 -12.34
C PRO A 123 -8.17 -13.12 -11.40
N GLU A 124 -7.85 -13.26 -10.11
CA GLU A 124 -8.73 -13.89 -9.12
C GLU A 124 -10.11 -13.22 -9.10
N LYS A 125 -11.15 -14.07 -9.05
CA LYS A 125 -12.55 -13.66 -8.96
C LYS A 125 -13.17 -14.33 -7.74
N PRO A 126 -14.06 -13.65 -7.01
CA PRO A 126 -14.64 -12.34 -7.32
C PRO A 126 -13.76 -11.14 -6.96
N ALA A 127 -12.60 -11.33 -6.33
CA ALA A 127 -11.72 -10.25 -5.91
C ALA A 127 -10.26 -10.54 -6.23
N ALA A 128 -9.49 -9.50 -6.54
CA ALA A 128 -8.05 -9.61 -6.75
C ALA A 128 -7.29 -9.38 -5.43
N GLN A 129 -6.37 -10.29 -5.11
CA GLN A 129 -5.53 -10.22 -3.91
C GLN A 129 -4.11 -9.79 -4.29
N LEU A 130 -3.68 -8.63 -3.77
CA LEU A 130 -2.39 -8.04 -4.03
C LEU A 130 -1.49 -8.18 -2.79
N PRO A 131 -0.35 -8.89 -2.87
CA PRO A 131 0.56 -8.99 -1.74
C PRO A 131 1.23 -7.64 -1.48
N VAL A 132 1.18 -7.16 -0.23
CA VAL A 132 1.70 -5.86 0.17
C VAL A 132 2.56 -5.99 1.41
N ASP A 133 3.75 -5.38 1.39
CA ASP A 133 4.55 -5.22 2.59
C ASP A 133 4.08 -3.99 3.39
N PHE A 134 3.47 -4.25 4.55
CA PHE A 134 2.97 -3.21 5.46
C PHE A 134 4.02 -2.72 6.47
N SER A 135 5.25 -3.20 6.41
CA SER A 135 6.31 -2.91 7.39
C SER A 135 6.60 -1.41 7.59
N SER A 136 6.36 -0.59 6.57
CA SER A 136 6.56 0.85 6.63
C SER A 136 5.43 1.63 7.32
N CYS A 137 4.29 1.01 7.60
CA CYS A 137 3.16 1.66 8.27
C CYS A 137 3.29 1.54 9.79
N ILE A 138 3.95 2.51 10.44
CA ILE A 138 4.15 2.55 11.90
C ILE A 138 3.25 3.62 12.52
N GLY A 139 2.49 3.26 13.57
CA GLY A 139 1.56 4.16 14.26
C GLY A 139 0.30 4.46 13.44
N SER A 140 0.42 5.28 12.40
CA SER A 140 -0.63 5.52 11.42
C SER A 140 -0.02 5.77 10.04
N CYS A 141 -0.73 5.38 8.99
CA CYS A 141 -0.33 5.69 7.63
C CYS A 141 -1.57 5.82 6.73
N THR A 142 -1.39 6.40 5.56
CA THR A 142 -2.38 6.38 4.48
C THR A 142 -1.98 5.34 3.45
N ILE A 143 -2.83 4.33 3.22
CA ILE A 143 -2.69 3.47 2.05
C ILE A 143 -3.30 4.14 0.83
N ARG A 144 -2.61 4.08 -0.31
CA ARG A 144 -3.06 4.62 -1.60
C ARG A 144 -2.91 3.57 -2.67
N PHE A 145 -3.99 3.31 -3.39
CA PHE A 145 -4.04 2.41 -4.53
C PHE A 145 -4.23 3.23 -5.82
N TYR A 146 -3.39 2.96 -6.81
CA TYR A 146 -3.43 3.56 -8.14
C TYR A 146 -3.56 2.47 -9.18
N TRP A 147 -4.46 2.64 -10.14
CA TRP A 147 -4.55 1.77 -11.32
C TRP A 147 -4.90 2.59 -12.55
N LEU A 148 -4.25 2.28 -13.67
CA LEU A 148 -4.51 2.89 -14.96
C LEU A 148 -5.02 1.81 -15.91
N ALA A 149 -6.27 1.95 -16.38
CA ALA A 149 -6.83 1.04 -17.36
C ALA A 149 -6.66 1.61 -18.78
N LEU A 150 -6.06 0.81 -19.66
CA LEU A 150 -5.58 1.22 -20.99
C LEU A 150 -6.41 0.63 -22.15
N HIS A 151 -7.67 0.32 -21.88
CA HIS A 151 -8.53 -0.46 -22.79
C HIS A 151 -9.21 0.36 -23.89
N GLU A 152 -9.18 1.68 -23.76
CA GLU A 152 -9.75 2.67 -24.69
C GLU A 152 -8.74 3.80 -24.94
N ASP A 153 -9.01 4.66 -25.93
CA ASP A 153 -8.14 5.79 -26.29
C ASP A 153 -7.97 6.80 -25.13
N LEU A 154 -9.02 6.97 -24.32
CA LEU A 154 -9.01 7.75 -23.10
C LEU A 154 -8.79 6.80 -21.92
N TRP A 155 -7.57 6.78 -21.40
CA TRP A 155 -7.20 5.90 -20.30
C TRP A 155 -7.91 6.30 -19.02
N GLN A 156 -8.39 5.32 -18.28
CA GLN A 156 -9.18 5.54 -17.08
C GLN A 156 -8.31 5.46 -15.83
N VAL A 157 -8.34 6.52 -15.02
CA VAL A 157 -7.54 6.66 -13.80
C VAL A 157 -8.35 6.21 -12.60
N TYR A 158 -7.85 5.24 -11.85
CA TYR A 158 -8.44 4.77 -10.59
C TYR A 158 -7.52 5.13 -9.42
N LYS A 159 -8.10 5.78 -8.42
CA LYS A 159 -7.43 6.13 -7.16
C LYS A 159 -8.32 5.79 -5.99
N ASN A 160 -7.76 5.15 -4.97
CA ASN A 160 -8.44 4.87 -3.72
C ASN A 160 -7.47 5.08 -2.56
N CYS A 161 -7.95 5.59 -1.44
CA CYS A 161 -7.20 5.70 -0.21
C CYS A 161 -7.97 5.09 0.97
N ALA A 162 -7.24 4.76 2.03
CA ALA A 162 -7.80 4.54 3.35
C ALA A 162 -6.79 4.95 4.43
N PRO A 163 -7.25 5.51 5.57
CA PRO A 163 -6.40 5.66 6.75
C PRO A 163 -6.21 4.28 7.41
N LEU A 164 -4.98 3.96 7.82
CA LEU A 164 -4.65 2.72 8.53
C LEU A 164 -4.16 2.97 9.95
N VAL A 165 -4.53 2.05 10.84
CA VAL A 165 -3.84 1.85 12.11
C VAL A 165 -2.55 1.11 11.79
N GLY A 166 -1.41 1.76 12.02
CA GLY A 166 -0.10 1.19 11.76
C GLY A 166 0.33 0.20 12.83
N LEU A 167 1.41 -0.51 12.53
CA LEU A 167 2.08 -1.39 13.47
C LEU A 167 2.60 -0.58 14.67
N ALA A 168 2.67 -1.21 15.84
CA ALA A 168 3.34 -0.63 16.98
C ALA A 168 4.83 -0.43 16.64
N ALA A 169 5.39 0.73 16.97
CA ALA A 169 6.83 0.92 16.90
C ALA A 169 7.50 -0.11 17.82
N SER A 170 8.46 -0.87 17.30
CA SER A 170 9.29 -1.70 18.16
C SER A 170 10.04 -0.80 19.15
N PRO A 171 10.12 -1.15 20.45
CA PRO A 171 10.94 -0.39 21.36
C PRO A 171 12.39 -0.42 20.86
N THR A 172 12.98 0.76 20.66
CA THR A 172 14.40 0.87 20.35
C THR A 172 15.15 0.28 21.53
N VAL A 173 15.81 -0.88 21.34
CA VAL A 173 16.73 -1.40 22.34
C VAL A 173 17.92 -0.45 22.36
N VAL A 174 17.88 0.53 23.26
CA VAL A 174 19.08 1.28 23.65
C VAL A 174 20.01 0.25 24.29
N PRO A 175 21.26 0.07 23.82
CA PRO A 175 22.21 -0.80 24.49
C PRO A 175 22.38 -0.29 25.92
N SER A 176 21.92 -1.07 26.90
CA SER A 176 22.11 -0.78 28.31
C SER A 176 23.63 -0.76 28.56
N LYS A 177 24.15 0.39 29.00
CA LYS A 177 25.50 0.49 29.53
C LYS A 177 25.65 -0.56 30.65
N PRO A 178 26.72 -1.38 30.67
CA PRO A 178 26.88 -2.40 31.70
C PRO A 178 26.95 -1.76 33.10
N THR A 179 26.10 -2.25 34.00
CA THR A 179 26.06 -1.84 35.40
C THR A 179 27.32 -2.34 36.11
N PRO A 180 28.02 -1.49 36.91
CA PRO A 180 29.13 -1.96 37.74
C PRO A 180 28.68 -3.01 38.76
N PRO A 181 29.51 -4.02 39.08
CA PRO A 181 29.15 -5.03 40.08
C PRO A 181 28.99 -4.39 41.46
N THR A 182 27.92 -4.76 42.16
CA THR A 182 27.64 -4.39 43.55
C THR A 182 28.70 -5.02 44.48
N PRO A 183 29.28 -4.27 45.44
CA PRO A 183 30.21 -4.85 46.40
C PRO A 183 29.47 -5.81 47.34
N THR A 184 29.95 -7.06 47.39
CA THR A 184 29.50 -8.07 48.35
C THR A 184 29.93 -7.67 49.76
N MET A 185 28.98 -7.38 50.65
CA MET A 185 29.26 -7.24 52.07
C MET A 185 29.41 -8.66 52.67
N SER A 186 30.60 -8.95 53.19
CA SER A 186 30.85 -10.17 53.98
C SER A 186 30.14 -10.05 55.32
N LEU A 187 29.32 -11.04 55.66
CA LEU A 187 28.81 -11.24 57.02
C LEU A 187 29.98 -11.62 57.95
N PRO A 188 30.04 -11.09 59.18
CA PRO A 188 30.99 -11.56 60.19
C PRO A 188 30.56 -12.93 60.75
N PRO A 189 31.50 -13.74 61.28
CA PRO A 189 31.19 -15.04 61.87
C PRO A 189 30.48 -14.90 63.21
N PHE A 190 29.60 -15.87 63.49
CA PHE A 190 29.03 -16.12 64.82
C PHE A 190 30.13 -16.72 65.71
N ASP A 191 30.48 -16.04 66.81
CA ASP A 191 31.22 -16.64 67.92
C ASP A 191 30.22 -17.31 68.87
N ASP A 192 30.26 -18.65 68.91
CA ASP A 192 29.80 -19.49 70.02
C ASP A 192 30.85 -19.43 71.15
N LEU A 193 30.45 -19.14 72.40
CA LEU A 193 31.13 -19.37 73.70
C LEU A 193 30.25 -18.68 74.77
N ASP A 194 29.74 -19.24 75.86
CA ASP A 194 29.91 -20.51 76.58
C ASP A 194 28.63 -20.76 77.43
N CYS A 195 28.24 -22.03 77.53
CA CYS A 195 27.43 -22.56 78.63
C CYS A 195 28.36 -23.34 79.55
N ASP A 196 28.42 -23.03 80.85
CA ASP A 196 28.36 -23.97 82.01
C ASP A 196 28.68 -23.24 83.34
N PRO A 197 28.45 -23.86 84.53
CA PRO A 197 27.20 -24.32 85.13
C PRO A 197 26.72 -23.43 86.30
#